data_AF-A0A9D2PBS2-F1
#
_entry.id   AF-A0A9D2PBS2-F1
#
_cell.length_a   1.000
_cell.length_b   1.000
_cell.length_c   1.000
_cell.angle_alpha   90.00
_cell.angle_beta   90.00
_cell.angle_gamma   90.00
#
_symmetry.space_group_name_H-M   'P 1'
#
loop_
_entity.id
_entity.type
_entity.pdbx_description
1 polymer ?
#
loop_
_entity_poly.entity_id
_entity_poly.type
_entity_poly.pdbx_seq_one_letter_code
_entity_poly.pdbx_strand_id
1 'polypeptide(L)'
;MDMIKREIERNKNSIYCGDLFKKYPEHFPMWVFLEMIPFGRMVSFYKFCGERYHSDIMRDRHFLLKTCKEIRNAAAHSSCILNELRPGSKMYNSRYSVMKELAKIEGISKAVRTKRMSNARVQQIVTLLYTHNQIVTSSGVHKEARVLLQKFSERMVKNIHYYEKNDLIMANFCFLKMVIDSWYEA
;
A
#
# COMPACT_ATOMS: atom_id res chain seq x y z
N MET A 1 -19.18 -18.27 -7.60
CA MET A 1 -18.33 -18.60 -8.76
C MET A 1 -18.56 -17.63 -9.93
N ASP A 2 -19.78 -17.14 -10.16
CA ASP A 2 -20.14 -16.38 -11.37
C ASP A 2 -19.55 -14.96 -11.48
N MET A 3 -19.11 -14.37 -10.36
CA MET A 3 -18.44 -13.05 -10.39
C MET A 3 -17.02 -13.13 -10.96
N ILE A 4 -16.28 -14.20 -10.68
CA ILE A 4 -14.91 -14.39 -11.20
C ILE A 4 -14.97 -14.69 -12.69
N LYS A 5 -15.89 -15.56 -13.12
CA LYS A 5 -16.09 -15.87 -14.53
C LYS A 5 -16.39 -14.61 -15.34
N ARG A 6 -17.32 -13.76 -14.87
CA ARG A 6 -17.63 -12.48 -15.52
C ARG A 6 -16.46 -11.51 -15.59
N GLU A 7 -15.60 -11.46 -14.57
CA GLU A 7 -14.38 -10.63 -14.61
C GLU A 7 -13.38 -11.13 -15.65
N ILE A 8 -13.15 -12.44 -15.72
CA ILE A 8 -12.25 -13.05 -16.71
C ILE A 8 -12.82 -12.87 -18.13
N GLU A 9 -14.12 -13.07 -18.32
CA GLU A 9 -14.80 -12.89 -19.60
C GLU A 9 -14.74 -11.45 -20.11
N ARG A 10 -14.78 -10.44 -19.23
CA ARG A 10 -14.57 -9.04 -19.63
C ARG A 10 -13.19 -8.82 -20.26
N ASN A 11 -12.19 -9.57 -19.81
CA ASN A 11 -10.83 -9.48 -20.32
C ASN A 11 -10.57 -10.35 -21.56
N LYS A 12 -11.54 -11.19 -21.97
CA LYS A 12 -11.44 -12.06 -23.16
C LYS A 12 -11.16 -11.30 -24.46
N ASN A 13 -11.72 -10.09 -24.59
CA ASN A 13 -11.57 -9.26 -25.78
C ASN A 13 -10.57 -8.12 -25.56
N SER A 14 -9.86 -8.09 -24.43
CA SER A 14 -8.85 -7.06 -24.21
C SER A 14 -7.63 -7.36 -25.08
N ILE A 15 -7.02 -6.31 -25.61
CA ILE A 15 -5.79 -6.41 -26.42
C ILE A 15 -4.67 -7.11 -25.63
N TYR A 16 -4.68 -6.99 -24.30
CA TYR A 16 -3.63 -7.50 -23.43
C TYR A 16 -3.84 -8.96 -22.99
N CYS A 17 -5.07 -9.47 -23.04
CA CYS A 17 -5.43 -10.75 -22.43
C CYS A 17 -6.15 -11.71 -23.37
N GLY A 18 -6.60 -11.24 -24.55
CA GLY A 18 -7.39 -12.06 -25.46
C GLY A 18 -6.64 -13.26 -26.02
N ASP A 19 -5.35 -13.12 -26.32
CA ASP A 19 -4.55 -14.24 -26.83
C ASP A 19 -4.25 -15.29 -25.75
N LEU A 20 -4.08 -14.86 -24.50
CA LEU A 20 -3.96 -15.77 -23.35
C LEU A 20 -5.26 -16.54 -23.12
N PHE A 21 -6.41 -15.86 -23.24
CA PHE A 21 -7.72 -16.51 -23.12
C PHE A 21 -7.94 -17.55 -24.22
N LYS A 22 -7.58 -17.24 -25.48
CA LYS A 22 -7.69 -18.17 -26.61
C LYS A 22 -6.81 -19.41 -26.42
N LYS A 23 -5.61 -19.23 -25.85
CA LYS A 23 -4.66 -20.33 -25.61
C LYS A 23 -5.11 -21.27 -24.49
N TYR A 24 -5.88 -20.79 -23.51
CA TYR A 24 -6.33 -21.56 -22.34
C TYR A 24 -7.84 -21.38 -22.08
N PRO A 25 -8.73 -21.93 -22.92
CA PRO A 25 -10.16 -21.62 -22.86
C PRO A 25 -10.90 -22.16 -21.62
N GLU A 26 -10.45 -23.28 -21.06
CA GLU A 26 -11.16 -23.98 -19.97
C GLU A 26 -10.35 -24.09 -18.67
N HIS A 27 -9.04 -24.27 -18.78
CA HIS A 27 -8.15 -24.50 -17.65
C HIS A 27 -6.96 -23.53 -17.72
N PHE A 28 -7.05 -22.44 -16.97
CA PHE A 28 -5.96 -21.49 -16.86
C PHE A 28 -4.86 -22.05 -15.96
N PRO A 29 -3.59 -22.13 -16.43
CA PRO A 29 -2.48 -22.27 -15.50
C PRO A 29 -2.47 -21.05 -14.57
N MET A 30 -1.92 -21.23 -13.36
CA MET A 30 -2.05 -20.24 -12.30
C MET A 30 -1.59 -18.83 -12.72
N TRP A 31 -0.46 -18.75 -13.42
CA TRP A 31 0.09 -17.47 -13.88
C TRP A 31 -0.85 -16.77 -14.86
N VAL A 32 -1.52 -17.49 -15.78
CA VAL A 32 -2.52 -16.89 -16.69
C VAL A 32 -3.71 -16.36 -15.89
N PHE A 33 -4.22 -17.14 -14.94
CA PHE A 33 -5.31 -16.67 -14.09
C PHE A 33 -4.96 -15.37 -13.37
N LEU A 34 -3.72 -15.22 -12.88
CA LEU A 34 -3.27 -14.00 -12.22
C LEU A 34 -3.23 -12.79 -13.16
N GLU A 35 -2.91 -12.98 -14.44
CA GLU A 35 -2.98 -11.91 -15.46
C GLU A 35 -4.42 -11.51 -15.80
N MET A 36 -5.35 -12.47 -15.75
CA MET A 36 -6.76 -12.23 -16.11
C MET A 36 -7.56 -11.49 -15.05
N ILE A 37 -7.06 -11.38 -13.81
CA ILE A 37 -7.80 -10.83 -12.68
C ILE A 37 -7.26 -9.46 -12.25
N PRO A 38 -8.14 -8.56 -11.76
CA PRO A 38 -7.66 -7.30 -11.19
C PRO A 38 -6.89 -7.54 -9.89
N PHE A 39 -6.03 -6.59 -9.52
CA PHE A 39 -5.22 -6.68 -8.29
C PHE A 39 -6.05 -6.94 -7.03
N GLY A 40 -7.24 -6.35 -6.92
CA GLY A 40 -8.14 -6.63 -5.80
C GLY A 40 -8.55 -8.10 -5.68
N ARG A 41 -8.77 -8.76 -6.82
CA ARG A 41 -9.06 -10.19 -6.89
C ARG A 41 -7.82 -11.03 -6.56
N MET A 42 -6.64 -10.61 -7.04
CA MET A 42 -5.38 -11.26 -6.67
C MET A 42 -5.18 -11.22 -5.15
N VAL A 43 -5.46 -10.09 -4.48
CA VAL A 43 -5.39 -9.98 -3.01
C VAL A 43 -6.38 -10.92 -2.30
N SER A 44 -7.57 -11.12 -2.85
CA SER A 44 -8.53 -12.13 -2.35
C SER A 44 -8.04 -13.56 -2.56
N PHE A 45 -7.44 -13.84 -3.73
CA PHE A 45 -6.84 -15.14 -4.02
C PHE A 45 -5.66 -15.44 -3.09
N TYR A 46 -4.81 -14.44 -2.82
CA TYR A 46 -3.72 -14.53 -1.86
C TYR A 46 -4.22 -14.88 -0.45
N LYS A 47 -5.36 -14.31 -0.01
CA LYS A 47 -6.03 -14.68 1.25
C LYS A 47 -6.45 -16.14 1.25
N PHE A 48 -7.10 -16.59 0.17
CA PHE A 48 -7.54 -17.96 0.01
C PHE A 48 -6.37 -18.94 0.13
N CYS A 49 -5.22 -18.65 -0.48
CA CYS A 49 -4.01 -19.46 -0.30
C CYS A 49 -3.55 -19.50 1.16
N GLY A 50 -3.54 -18.34 1.85
CA GLY A 50 -3.19 -18.29 3.27
C GLY A 50 -4.12 -19.11 4.16
N GLU A 51 -5.42 -19.14 3.86
CA GLU A 51 -6.40 -19.98 4.56
C GLU A 51 -6.22 -21.45 4.24
N ARG A 52 -6.09 -21.80 2.95
CA ARG A 52 -5.95 -23.17 2.46
C ARG A 52 -4.68 -23.87 2.96
N TYR A 53 -3.57 -23.13 3.04
CA TYR A 53 -2.29 -23.66 3.49
C TYR A 53 -1.96 -23.27 4.95
N HIS A 54 -2.94 -22.78 5.71
CA HIS A 54 -2.81 -22.40 7.11
C HIS A 54 -1.68 -21.40 7.42
N SER A 55 -1.25 -20.59 6.44
CA SER A 55 -0.16 -19.63 6.60
C SER A 55 -0.63 -18.34 7.29
N ASP A 56 -0.23 -18.14 8.55
CA ASP A 56 -0.46 -16.88 9.27
C ASP A 56 0.23 -15.69 8.60
N ILE A 57 1.42 -15.90 8.03
CA ILE A 57 2.17 -14.87 7.31
C ILE A 57 1.37 -14.36 6.11
N MET A 58 0.80 -15.26 5.31
CA MET A 58 -0.05 -14.86 4.19
C MET A 58 -1.34 -14.18 4.66
N ARG A 59 -1.96 -14.70 5.74
CA ARG A 59 -3.15 -14.10 6.32
C ARG A 59 -2.88 -12.68 6.84
N ASP A 60 -1.75 -12.41 7.47
CA ASP A 60 -1.38 -11.05 7.89
C ASP A 60 -1.07 -10.14 6.70
N ARG A 61 -0.25 -10.63 5.75
CA ARG A 61 0.10 -9.89 4.52
C ARG A 61 -1.11 -9.54 3.67
N HIS A 62 -2.17 -10.34 3.66
CA HIS A 62 -3.41 -10.02 2.96
C HIS A 62 -3.95 -8.63 3.36
N PHE A 63 -3.94 -8.30 4.65
CA PHE A 63 -4.45 -7.01 5.11
C PHE A 63 -3.52 -5.86 4.73
N LEU A 64 -2.20 -6.07 4.73
CA LEU A 64 -1.23 -5.12 4.20
C LEU A 64 -1.51 -4.81 2.73
N LEU A 65 -1.69 -5.85 1.92
CA LEU A 65 -1.99 -5.74 0.50
C LEU A 65 -3.36 -5.08 0.25
N LYS A 66 -4.35 -5.35 1.11
CA LYS A 66 -5.67 -4.68 1.06
C LYS A 66 -5.52 -3.17 1.26
N THR A 67 -4.72 -2.74 2.22
CA THR A 67 -4.42 -1.30 2.43
C THR A 67 -3.64 -0.71 1.24
N CYS A 68 -2.67 -1.45 0.68
CA CYS A 68 -1.96 -1.03 -0.53
C CYS A 68 -2.90 -0.85 -1.74
N LYS A 69 -3.94 -1.70 -1.87
CA LYS A 69 -4.97 -1.55 -2.90
C LYS A 69 -5.68 -0.21 -2.82
N GLU A 70 -5.99 0.26 -1.61
CA GLU A 70 -6.76 1.50 -1.41
C GLU A 70 -5.99 2.73 -1.87
N ILE A 71 -4.73 2.86 -1.45
CA ILE A 71 -3.88 3.99 -1.88
C ILE A 71 -3.52 3.92 -3.36
N ARG A 72 -3.30 2.71 -3.91
CA ARG A 72 -3.10 2.52 -5.35
C ARG A 72 -4.31 3.01 -6.14
N ASN A 73 -5.52 2.66 -5.71
CA ASN A 73 -6.75 3.09 -6.37
C ASN A 73 -6.91 4.61 -6.29
N ALA A 74 -6.66 5.21 -5.12
CA ALA A 74 -6.69 6.67 -4.96
C ALA A 74 -5.72 7.37 -5.94
N ALA A 75 -4.49 6.84 -6.09
CA ALA A 75 -3.52 7.36 -7.04
C ALA A 75 -3.98 7.19 -8.50
N ALA A 76 -4.49 6.01 -8.87
CA ALA A 76 -4.95 5.72 -10.23
C ALA A 76 -6.15 6.59 -10.66
N HIS A 77 -6.98 7.01 -9.70
CA HIS A 77 -8.12 7.90 -9.94
C HIS A 77 -7.81 9.39 -9.67
N SER A 78 -6.54 9.76 -9.49
CA SER A 78 -6.12 11.14 -9.19
C SER A 78 -6.85 11.76 -7.98
N SER A 79 -7.22 10.93 -7.00
CA SER A 79 -7.86 11.40 -5.77
C SER A 79 -6.87 12.16 -4.90
N CYS A 80 -7.33 13.21 -4.19
CA CYS A 80 -6.49 13.95 -3.26
C CYS A 80 -6.17 13.08 -2.02
N ILE A 81 -4.99 12.45 -2.02
CA ILE A 81 -4.56 11.50 -0.97
C ILE A 81 -4.44 12.18 0.40
N LEU A 82 -4.06 13.46 0.46
CA LEU A 82 -3.87 14.21 1.71
C LEU A 82 -5.12 15.01 2.12
N ASN A 83 -6.28 14.71 1.54
CA ASN A 83 -7.53 15.36 1.92
C ASN A 83 -7.95 14.87 3.33
N GLU A 84 -7.84 15.77 4.30
CA GLU A 84 -8.08 15.59 5.75
C GLU A 84 -7.02 14.76 6.51
N LEU A 85 -6.29 15.45 7.40
CA LEU A 85 -5.18 14.90 8.20
C LEU A 85 -5.52 14.75 9.68
N ARG A 86 -6.75 15.10 10.10
CA ARG A 86 -7.22 14.91 11.48
C ARG A 86 -7.15 13.44 11.91
N PRO A 87 -6.84 13.18 13.19
CA PRO A 87 -6.85 11.82 13.74
C PRO A 87 -8.27 11.24 13.78
N GLY A 88 -8.38 9.92 13.88
CA GLY A 88 -9.64 9.22 14.11
C GLY A 88 -10.43 8.82 12.86
N SER A 89 -9.86 8.96 11.66
CA SER A 89 -10.54 8.58 10.40
C SER A 89 -10.30 7.12 9.96
N LYS A 90 -9.44 6.35 10.65
CA LYS A 90 -9.18 4.94 10.31
C LYS A 90 -10.44 4.09 10.48
N MET A 91 -10.72 3.23 9.49
CA MET A 91 -11.79 2.24 9.59
C MET A 91 -11.31 0.91 10.20
N TYR A 92 -10.00 0.64 10.13
CA TYR A 92 -9.38 -0.59 10.62
C TYR A 92 -8.11 -0.27 11.40
N ASN A 93 -7.80 -1.12 12.38
CA ASN A 93 -6.59 -0.98 13.15
C ASN A 93 -5.34 -1.19 12.30
N SER A 94 -4.31 -0.39 12.60
CA SER A 94 -2.97 -0.58 12.03
C SER A 94 -2.43 -1.94 12.44
N ARG A 95 -1.74 -2.61 11.51
CA ARG A 95 -1.18 -3.94 11.79
C ARG A 95 -0.10 -3.82 12.86
N TYR A 96 -0.04 -4.81 13.75
CA TYR A 96 0.94 -4.83 14.83
C TYR A 96 2.38 -4.75 14.30
N SER A 97 2.66 -5.45 13.19
CA SER A 97 3.94 -5.44 12.49
C SER A 97 4.37 -4.03 12.06
N VAL A 98 3.46 -3.26 11.44
CA VAL A 98 3.69 -1.85 11.08
C VAL A 98 3.94 -0.99 12.33
N MET A 99 3.12 -1.14 13.36
CA MET A 99 3.25 -0.36 14.60
C MET A 99 4.54 -0.68 15.37
N LYS A 100 5.00 -1.93 15.31
CA LYS A 100 6.25 -2.39 15.89
C LYS A 100 7.44 -1.81 15.13
N GLU A 101 7.39 -1.76 13.80
CA GLU A 101 8.47 -1.18 12.99
C GLU A 101 8.59 0.33 13.22
N LEU A 102 7.46 1.05 13.26
CA LEU A 102 7.44 2.46 13.60
C LEU A 102 7.92 2.75 15.05
N ALA A 103 7.89 1.77 15.94
CA ALA A 103 8.39 1.93 17.31
C ALA A 103 9.93 1.94 17.40
N LYS A 104 10.62 1.48 16.35
CA LYS A 104 12.07 1.47 16.26
C LYS A 104 12.64 2.81 15.77
N ILE A 105 11.80 3.69 15.21
CA ILE A 105 12.24 4.99 14.70
C ILE A 105 12.46 5.94 15.87
N GLU A 106 13.71 6.40 16.03
CA GLU A 106 14.07 7.39 17.04
C GLU A 106 13.27 8.68 16.85
N GLY A 107 12.82 9.29 17.95
CA GLY A 107 11.98 10.49 17.94
C GLY A 107 10.48 10.25 17.72
N ILE A 108 10.04 9.04 17.33
CA ILE A 108 8.60 8.72 17.21
C ILE A 108 8.07 8.06 18.49
N SER A 109 7.49 8.88 19.37
CA SER A 109 6.87 8.39 20.61
C SER A 109 5.63 7.51 20.34
N LYS A 110 5.25 6.68 21.31
CA LYS A 110 4.02 5.86 21.25
C LYS A 110 2.77 6.71 21.03
N ALA A 111 2.69 7.87 21.68
CA ALA A 111 1.57 8.81 21.55
C ALA A 111 1.49 9.39 20.14
N VAL A 112 2.62 9.82 19.57
CA VAL A 112 2.70 10.34 18.20
C VAL A 112 2.28 9.27 17.20
N ARG A 113 2.87 8.07 17.27
CA ARG A 113 2.53 6.96 16.38
C ARG A 113 1.04 6.60 16.46
N THR A 114 0.49 6.48 17.67
CA THR A 114 -0.93 6.13 17.86
C THR A 114 -1.86 7.19 17.28
N LYS A 115 -1.54 8.47 17.50
CA LYS A 115 -2.32 9.60 16.98
C LYS A 115 -2.25 9.66 15.45
N ARG A 116 -1.05 9.59 14.86
CA ARG A 116 -0.87 9.71 13.39
C ARG A 116 -1.44 8.52 12.64
N MET A 117 -1.20 7.30 13.12
CA MET A 117 -1.75 6.07 12.54
C MET A 117 -3.26 5.90 12.77
N SER A 118 -3.91 6.82 13.49
CA SER A 118 -5.38 6.88 13.56
C SER A 118 -6.02 7.60 12.38
N ASN A 119 -5.23 8.31 11.55
CA ASN A 119 -5.71 8.86 10.28
C ASN A 119 -5.58 7.80 9.17
N ALA A 120 -6.65 7.55 8.42
CA ALA A 120 -6.69 6.53 7.39
C ALA A 120 -5.67 6.73 6.26
N ARG A 121 -5.44 7.99 5.85
CA ARG A 121 -4.57 8.33 4.71
C ARG A 121 -3.11 8.16 5.10
N VAL A 122 -2.74 8.66 6.28
CA VAL A 122 -1.42 8.44 6.87
C VAL A 122 -1.16 6.95 7.09
N GLN A 123 -2.14 6.23 7.65
CA GLN A 123 -2.06 4.77 7.83
C GLN A 123 -1.83 4.05 6.49
N GLN A 124 -2.52 4.44 5.42
CA GLN A 124 -2.38 3.86 4.09
C GLN A 124 -0.98 4.11 3.50
N ILE A 125 -0.48 5.34 3.57
CA ILE A 125 0.86 5.70 3.10
C ILE A 125 1.92 4.89 3.86
N VAL A 126 1.88 4.90 5.19
CA VAL A 126 2.88 4.20 6.01
C VAL A 126 2.80 2.69 5.82
N THR A 127 1.60 2.13 5.68
CA THR A 127 1.44 0.70 5.39
C THR A 127 2.01 0.34 4.02
N LEU A 128 1.84 1.19 3.00
CA LEU A 128 2.46 0.98 1.68
C LEU A 128 3.99 0.97 1.77
N LEU A 129 4.58 1.96 2.44
CA LEU A 129 6.03 2.04 2.64
C LEU A 129 6.58 0.82 3.36
N TYR A 130 5.91 0.39 4.44
CA TYR A 130 6.28 -0.82 5.17
C TYR A 130 6.18 -2.06 4.27
N THR A 131 5.04 -2.22 3.57
CA THR A 131 4.76 -3.40 2.74
C THR A 131 5.77 -3.54 1.60
N HIS A 132 6.17 -2.43 0.99
CA HIS A 132 7.21 -2.41 -0.04
C HIS A 132 8.52 -3.00 0.49
N ASN A 133 9.00 -2.55 1.67
CA ASN A 133 10.20 -3.09 2.31
C ASN A 133 10.11 -4.57 2.71
N GLN A 134 8.89 -5.11 2.89
CA GLN A 134 8.70 -6.51 3.26
C GLN A 134 8.59 -7.46 2.07
N ILE A 135 8.15 -6.98 0.90
CA ILE A 135 7.80 -7.83 -0.25
C ILE A 135 8.77 -7.66 -1.41
N VAL A 136 9.26 -6.45 -1.65
CA VAL A 136 10.19 -6.18 -2.75
C VAL A 136 11.58 -6.66 -2.36
N THR A 137 12.18 -7.52 -3.18
CA THR A 137 13.52 -8.08 -2.95
C THR A 137 14.58 -7.47 -3.87
N SER A 138 14.18 -6.83 -4.97
CA SER A 138 15.11 -6.23 -5.93
C SER A 138 15.75 -4.97 -5.35
N SER A 139 17.07 -4.98 -5.23
CA SER A 139 17.87 -3.83 -4.79
C SER A 139 17.72 -2.63 -5.73
N GLY A 140 17.60 -2.88 -7.05
CA GLY A 140 17.38 -1.82 -8.04
C GLY A 140 16.03 -1.11 -7.86
N VAL A 141 14.97 -1.87 -7.57
CA VAL A 141 13.64 -1.29 -7.28
C VAL A 141 13.65 -0.49 -5.98
N HIS A 142 14.33 -1.00 -4.94
CA HIS A 142 14.53 -0.27 -3.69
C HIS A 142 15.29 1.05 -3.88
N LYS A 143 16.36 1.03 -4.69
CA LYS A 143 17.14 2.23 -5.02
C LYS A 143 16.29 3.27 -5.72
N GLU A 144 15.48 2.88 -6.70
CA GLU A 144 14.59 3.81 -7.39
C GLU A 144 13.50 4.35 -6.46
N ALA A 145 12.87 3.49 -5.65
CA ALA A 145 11.88 3.90 -4.66
C ALA A 145 12.44 4.93 -3.68
N ARG A 146 13.67 4.72 -3.19
CA ARG A 146 14.41 5.67 -2.36
C ARG A 146 14.58 7.03 -3.04
N VAL A 147 15.03 7.06 -4.29
CA VAL A 147 15.20 8.32 -5.06
C VAL A 147 13.87 9.06 -5.19
N LEU A 148 12.79 8.36 -5.53
CA LEU A 148 11.46 8.95 -5.66
C LEU A 148 10.91 9.47 -4.32
N LEU A 149 11.09 8.71 -3.24
CA LEU A 149 10.65 9.10 -1.91
C LEU A 149 11.44 10.28 -1.35
N GLN A 150 12.73 10.38 -1.64
CA GLN A 150 13.54 11.53 -1.27
C GLN A 150 13.07 12.81 -1.98
N LYS A 151 12.86 12.74 -3.31
CA LYS A 151 12.27 13.86 -4.08
C LYS A 151 10.90 14.26 -3.54
N PHE A 152 10.08 13.28 -3.17
CA PHE A 152 8.78 13.52 -2.55
C PHE A 152 8.90 14.21 -1.18
N SER A 153 9.80 13.74 -0.33
CA SER A 153 10.08 14.30 1.01
C SER A 153 10.55 15.76 0.90
N GLU A 154 11.50 16.05 0.01
CA GLU A 154 11.97 17.41 -0.30
C GLU A 154 10.85 18.30 -0.82
N ARG A 155 10.03 17.78 -1.75
CA ARG A 155 8.89 18.52 -2.29
C ARG A 155 7.86 18.86 -1.23
N MET A 156 7.60 17.93 -0.30
CA MET A 156 6.65 18.08 0.80
C MET A 156 7.07 19.21 1.75
N VAL A 157 8.37 19.35 2.04
CA VAL A 157 8.90 20.37 2.97
C VAL A 157 9.38 21.65 2.29
N LYS A 158 9.40 21.74 0.95
CA LYS A 158 9.91 22.90 0.20
C LYS A 158 9.37 24.25 0.69
N ASN A 159 8.06 24.32 0.96
CA ASN A 159 7.39 25.52 1.44
C ASN A 159 6.80 25.32 2.85
N ILE A 160 7.52 24.59 3.71
CA ILE A 160 7.01 24.21 5.03
C ILE A 160 6.58 25.43 5.87
N HIS A 161 7.23 26.57 5.68
CA HIS A 161 6.92 27.84 6.35
C HIS A 161 5.48 28.34 6.12
N TYR A 162 4.83 27.97 5.01
CA TYR A 162 3.42 28.30 4.76
C TYR A 162 2.47 27.67 5.79
N TYR A 163 2.91 26.61 6.46
CA TYR A 163 2.09 25.82 7.38
C TYR A 163 2.50 26.01 8.85
N GLU A 164 3.38 26.95 9.18
CA GLU A 164 3.87 27.17 10.55
C GLU A 164 2.75 27.39 11.57
N LYS A 165 1.64 28.00 11.17
CA LYS A 165 0.46 28.21 12.02
C LYS A 165 -0.51 27.03 12.04
N ASN A 166 -0.18 25.93 11.36
CA ASN A 166 -1.00 24.73 11.22
C ASN A 166 -0.25 23.49 11.70
N ASP A 167 -0.29 23.26 13.02
CA ASP A 167 0.33 22.12 13.69
C ASP A 167 -0.09 20.77 13.10
N LEU A 168 -1.31 20.68 12.56
CA LEU A 168 -1.80 19.44 11.98
C LEU A 168 -1.02 19.05 10.74
N ILE A 169 -0.81 19.99 9.81
CA ILE A 169 -0.03 19.75 8.59
C ILE A 169 1.43 19.52 8.97
N MET A 170 2.01 20.43 9.75
CA MET A 170 3.41 20.36 10.17
C MET A 170 3.76 19.01 10.78
N ALA A 171 2.99 18.58 11.78
CA ALA A 171 3.31 17.35 12.49
C ALA A 171 3.01 16.07 11.70
N ASN A 172 2.12 16.11 10.68
CA ASN A 172 1.97 14.98 9.76
C ASN A 172 3.11 14.91 8.74
N PHE A 173 3.57 16.06 8.21
CA PHE A 173 4.70 16.12 7.29
C PHE A 173 6.00 15.68 7.99
N CYS A 174 6.27 16.19 9.19
CA CYS A 174 7.41 15.73 9.98
C CYS A 174 7.34 14.22 10.26
N PHE A 175 6.18 13.70 10.64
CA PHE A 175 6.00 12.25 10.87
C PHE A 175 6.27 11.42 9.60
N LEU A 176 5.69 11.80 8.45
CA LEU A 176 5.92 11.09 7.19
C LEU A 176 7.39 11.18 6.74
N LYS A 177 8.03 12.35 6.93
CA LYS A 177 9.45 12.53 6.64
C LYS A 177 10.31 11.61 7.50
N MET A 178 10.09 11.55 8.82
CA MET A 178 10.84 10.63 9.70
C MET A 178 10.68 9.17 9.30
N VAL A 179 9.48 8.76 8.87
CA VAL A 179 9.24 7.40 8.37
C VAL A 179 9.99 7.13 7.07
N ILE A 180 9.94 8.05 6.10
CA ILE A 180 10.66 7.93 4.83
C ILE A 180 12.16 7.86 5.08
N ASP A 181 12.69 8.84 5.82
CA ASP A 181 14.12 8.96 6.09
C ASP A 181 14.63 7.70 6.81
N SER A 182 13.90 7.17 7.81
CA SER A 182 14.33 5.97 8.56
C SER A 182 14.19 4.65 7.79
N TRP A 183 13.17 4.49 6.94
CA TRP A 183 12.94 3.23 6.24
C TRP A 183 13.58 3.14 4.85
N TYR A 184 14.00 4.28 4.30
CA TYR A 184 14.58 4.40 2.97
C TYR A 184 15.87 5.24 3.00
N GLU A 185 16.60 5.26 4.13
CA GLU A 185 17.88 5.98 4.35
C GLU A 185 18.81 5.92 3.15
N ALA A 186 19.47 7.01 2.76
CA ALA A 186 20.34 7.07 1.57
C ALA A 186 21.48 6.05 1.55
#